data_AF-A0A957L5L7-F1
#
_entry.id   AF-A0A957L5L7-F1
#
_cell.length_a   1.000
_cell.length_b   1.000
_cell.length_c   1.000
_cell.angle_alpha   90.00
_cell.angle_beta   90.00
_cell.angle_gamma   90.00
#
_symmetry.space_group_name_H-M   'P 1'
#
loop_
_entity.id
_entity.type
_entity.pdbx_description
1 polymer ?
#
loop_
_entity_poly.entity_id
_entity_poly.type
_entity_poly.pdbx_seq_one_letter_code
_entity_poly.pdbx_strand_id
1 'polypeptide(L)'
;ESLNPLEFGDCLVNPLDTQFFIYVSNLLRGELGISYHNNRPVAEILGEQLANTILLIGVGQILAIIIGMFLGVLAAWRARTSVDYSALVFSLIAW
;
A
#
# COMPACT_ATOMS: atom_id res chain seq x y z
N GLU A 1 14.03 21.95 -7.39
CA GLU A 1 14.09 23.00 -8.42
C GLU A 1 12.75 23.67 -8.64
N SER A 2 12.80 25.01 -8.79
CA SER A 2 11.84 25.95 -9.40
C SER A 2 10.50 25.40 -9.89
N LEU A 3 9.41 25.77 -9.20
CA LEU A 3 8.08 25.84 -9.82
C LEU A 3 8.18 26.75 -11.04
N ASN A 4 8.08 26.19 -12.24
CA ASN A 4 8.03 26.96 -13.48
C ASN A 4 6.95 28.04 -13.33
N PRO A 5 7.24 29.34 -13.56
CA PRO A 5 6.19 30.35 -13.56
C PRO A 5 5.07 29.88 -14.48
N LEU A 6 3.83 29.92 -14.01
CA LEU A 6 2.65 29.58 -14.79
C LEU A 6 2.56 30.60 -15.93
N GLU A 7 3.21 30.29 -17.05
CA GLU A 7 3.01 31.01 -18.31
C GLU A 7 1.59 30.73 -18.75
N PHE A 8 0.72 31.74 -18.62
CA PHE A 8 -0.63 31.70 -19.16
C PHE A 8 -0.52 31.67 -20.69
N GLY A 9 -0.47 30.46 -21.25
CA GLY A 9 -0.59 30.25 -22.69
C GLY A 9 -1.93 30.79 -23.20
N ASP A 10 -1.97 31.19 -24.47
CA ASP A 10 -3.13 31.76 -25.16
C ASP A 10 -4.43 31.05 -24.77
N CYS A 11 -5.52 31.80 -24.53
CA CYS A 11 -6.80 31.31 -24.03
C CYS A 11 -7.52 30.28 -24.94
N LEU A 12 -6.86 29.78 -25.99
CA LEU A 12 -7.29 28.77 -26.94
C LEU A 12 -6.63 27.40 -26.70
N VAL A 13 -6.00 27.17 -25.55
CA VAL A 13 -5.57 25.81 -25.17
C VAL A 13 -6.80 24.94 -24.90
N ASN A 14 -6.97 23.90 -25.71
CA ASN A 14 -7.95 22.86 -25.47
C ASN A 14 -7.68 22.22 -24.10
N PRO A 15 -8.61 22.30 -23.13
CA PRO A 15 -8.34 21.86 -21.75
C PRO A 15 -7.98 20.38 -21.64
N LEU A 16 -8.38 19.57 -22.64
CA LEU A 16 -8.06 18.15 -22.74
C LEU A 16 -6.63 17.87 -23.23
N ASP A 17 -5.96 18.83 -23.86
CA ASP A 17 -4.59 18.68 -24.37
C ASP A 17 -3.54 19.14 -23.34
N THR A 18 -3.94 19.31 -22.07
CA THR A 18 -3.02 19.67 -21.00
C THR A 18 -2.20 18.46 -20.55
N GLN A 19 -0.97 18.71 -20.09
CA GLN A 19 -0.01 17.68 -19.65
C GLN A 19 -0.62 16.70 -18.64
N PHE A 20 -1.53 17.17 -17.79
CA PHE A 20 -2.24 16.34 -16.82
C PHE A 20 -3.13 15.29 -17.48
N PHE A 21 -3.99 15.66 -18.44
CA PHE A 21 -4.89 14.71 -19.10
C PHE A 21 -4.13 13.70 -19.98
N ILE A 22 -3.05 14.13 -20.62
CA ILE A 22 -2.16 13.23 -21.36
C ILE A 22 -1.52 12.21 -20.42
N TYR A 23 -1.01 12.67 -19.26
CA TYR A 23 -0.44 11.79 -18.24
C TYR A 23 -1.48 10.78 -17.71
N VAL A 24 -2.68 11.24 -17.35
CA VAL A 24 -3.76 10.36 -16.86
C VAL A 24 -4.19 9.35 -17.93
N SER A 25 -4.34 9.77 -19.20
CA SER A 25 -4.66 8.85 -20.29
C SER A 25 -3.59 7.78 -20.47
N ASN A 26 -2.30 8.15 -20.40
CA ASN A 26 -1.18 7.22 -20.49
C ASN A 26 -1.14 6.28 -19.28
N LEU A 27 -1.36 6.82 -18.08
CA LEU A 27 -1.42 6.06 -16.84
C LEU A 27 -2.50 4.96 -16.89
N LEU A 28 -3.70 5.29 -17.39
CA LEU A 28 -4.80 4.35 -17.56
C LEU A 28 -4.50 3.27 -18.61
N ARG A 29 -3.58 3.53 -19.56
CA ARG A 29 -3.07 2.56 -20.53
C ARG A 29 -1.90 1.73 -19.99
N GLY A 30 -1.48 1.96 -18.74
CA GLY A 30 -0.36 1.28 -18.08
C GLY A 30 1.00 1.93 -18.29
N GLU A 31 1.04 3.09 -18.96
CA GLU A 31 2.27 3.84 -19.22
C GLU A 31 2.59 4.76 -18.03
N LEU A 32 3.25 4.20 -17.02
CA LEU A 32 3.64 4.92 -15.79
C LEU A 32 4.79 5.93 -16.00
N GLY A 33 5.50 5.83 -17.12
CA GLY A 33 6.63 6.70 -17.46
C GLY A 33 7.92 6.38 -16.70
N ILE A 34 8.84 7.34 -16.72
CA ILE A 34 10.18 7.26 -16.12
C ILE A 34 10.21 8.08 -14.83
N SER A 35 10.82 7.53 -13.78
CA SER A 35 11.06 8.24 -12.53
C SER A 35 12.10 9.35 -12.74
N TYR A 36 11.77 10.58 -12.37
CA TYR A 36 12.69 11.73 -12.42
C TYR A 36 13.89 11.59 -11.46
N HIS A 37 13.75 10.81 -10.39
CA HIS A 37 14.80 10.65 -9.39
C HIS A 37 15.76 9.51 -9.75
N ASN A 38 15.20 8.39 -10.19
CA ASN A 38 15.97 7.16 -10.43
C ASN A 38 16.28 6.93 -11.91
N ASN A 39 15.74 7.75 -12.82
CA ASN A 39 15.85 7.60 -14.28
C ASN A 39 15.54 6.17 -14.78
N ARG A 40 14.62 5.48 -14.11
CA ARG A 40 14.17 4.12 -14.42
C ARG A 40 12.65 4.09 -14.61
N PRO A 41 12.11 3.12 -15.38
CA PRO A 41 10.67 2.92 -15.49
C PRO A 41 10.00 2.76 -14.13
N VAL A 42 8.95 3.54 -13.87
CA VAL A 42 8.22 3.50 -12.59
C VAL A 42 7.59 2.12 -12.36
N ALA A 43 7.16 1.45 -13.43
CA ALA A 43 6.60 0.10 -13.37
C ALA A 43 7.58 -0.91 -12.75
N GLU A 44 8.87 -0.80 -13.06
CA GLU A 44 9.91 -1.69 -12.55
C GLU A 44 10.15 -1.44 -11.05
N ILE A 45 10.24 -0.17 -10.66
CA ILE A 45 10.42 0.25 -9.27
C ILE A 45 9.24 -0.23 -8.41
N LEU A 46 8.01 -0.02 -8.89
CA LEU A 46 6.82 -0.49 -8.19
C LEU A 46 6.77 -2.02 -8.13
N GLY A 47 7.15 -2.72 -9.19
CA GLY A 47 7.21 -4.19 -9.20
C GLY A 47 8.14 -4.74 -8.12
N GLU A 48 9.34 -4.19 -7.99
CA GLU A 48 10.32 -4.56 -6.95
C GLU A 48 9.76 -4.31 -5.53
N GLN A 49 9.14 -3.16 -5.30
CA GLN A 49 8.58 -2.80 -4.00
C GLN A 49 7.33 -3.62 -3.63
N LEU A 50 6.47 -3.90 -4.61
CA LEU A 50 5.29 -4.73 -4.42
C LEU A 50 5.68 -6.15 -4.01
N ALA A 51 6.69 -6.74 -4.66
CA ALA A 51 7.18 -8.07 -4.32
C ALA A 51 7.68 -8.14 -2.86
N ASN A 52 8.45 -7.14 -2.43
CA ASN A 52 8.94 -7.06 -1.05
C ASN A 52 7.80 -6.90 -0.03
N THR A 53 6.79 -6.10 -0.36
CA THR A 53 5.61 -5.88 0.48
C THR A 53 4.79 -7.15 0.61
N ILE A 54 4.55 -7.87 -0.49
CA ILE A 54 3.84 -9.15 -0.50
C ILE A 54 4.57 -10.18 0.35
N LEU A 55 5.90 -10.25 0.25
CA LEU A 55 6.70 -11.16 1.06
C LEU A 55 6.57 -10.82 2.55
N LEU A 56 6.73 -9.54 2.91
CA LEU A 56 6.67 -9.09 4.29
C LEU A 56 5.28 -9.33 4.91
N ILE A 57 4.22 -8.90 4.22
CA ILE A 57 2.84 -9.09 4.67
C ILE A 57 2.50 -10.57 4.69
N GLY A 58 2.87 -11.33 3.66
CA GLY A 58 2.55 -12.75 3.55
C GLY A 58 3.14 -13.56 4.70
N VAL A 59 4.44 -13.39 4.98
CA VAL A 59 5.10 -14.07 6.09
C VAL A 59 4.53 -13.64 7.43
N GLY A 60 4.35 -12.32 7.65
CA GLY A 60 3.76 -11.80 8.87
C GLY A 60 2.35 -12.33 9.12
N GLN A 61 1.53 -12.41 8.08
CA GLN A 61 0.15 -12.88 8.17
C GLN A 61 0.08 -14.38 8.46
N ILE A 62 0.92 -15.20 7.83
CA ILE A 62 1.00 -16.64 8.13
C ILE A 62 1.37 -16.84 9.60
N LEU A 63 2.38 -16.14 10.09
CA LEU A 63 2.79 -16.24 11.50
C LEU A 63 1.69 -15.77 12.45
N ALA A 64 1.04 -14.65 12.14
CA ALA A 64 -0.07 -14.12 12.93
C ALA A 64 -1.25 -15.10 12.99
N ILE A 65 -1.61 -15.72 11.88
CA ILE A 65 -2.68 -16.73 11.82
C ILE A 65 -2.30 -17.94 12.69
N ILE A 66 -1.08 -18.46 12.55
CA ILE A 66 -0.63 -19.64 13.30
C ILE A 66 -0.67 -19.34 14.81
N ILE A 67 -0.02 -18.27 15.24
CA ILE A 67 0.07 -17.89 16.66
C ILE A 67 -1.32 -17.55 17.22
N GLY A 68 -2.09 -16.73 16.51
CA GLY A 68 -3.43 -16.34 16.91
C GLY A 68 -4.38 -17.54 17.03
N MET A 69 -4.30 -18.49 16.09
CA MET A 69 -5.07 -19.73 16.14
C MET A 69 -4.69 -20.58 17.36
N PHE A 70 -3.40 -20.78 17.64
CA PHE A 70 -2.97 -21.54 18.83
C PHE A 70 -3.43 -20.90 20.13
N LEU A 71 -3.28 -19.58 20.27
CA LEU A 71 -3.75 -18.85 21.45
C LEU A 71 -5.28 -18.92 21.59
N GLY A 72 -6.02 -18.80 20.48
CA GLY A 72 -7.48 -18.92 20.47
C GLY A 72 -7.95 -20.32 20.89
N VAL A 73 -7.33 -21.38 20.36
CA VAL A 73 -7.64 -22.77 20.74
C VAL A 73 -7.33 -23.01 22.22
N LEU A 74 -6.20 -22.49 22.72
CA LEU A 74 -5.82 -22.66 24.13
C LEU A 74 -6.80 -21.94 25.07
N ALA A 75 -7.21 -20.71 24.73
CA ALA A 75 -8.20 -19.96 25.48
C ALA A 75 -9.56 -20.70 25.51
N ALA A 76 -9.99 -21.23 24.36
CA ALA A 76 -11.22 -22.01 24.26
C ALA A 76 -11.18 -23.32 25.06
N TRP A 77 -10.04 -24.03 25.04
CA TRP A 77 -9.89 -25.28 25.79
C TRP A 77 -9.87 -25.07 27.31
N ARG A 78 -9.31 -23.94 27.77
CA ARG A 78 -9.29 -23.54 29.19
C ARG A 78 -10.28 -22.41 29.47
N ALA A 79 -11.52 -22.55 28.97
CA ALA A 79 -12.56 -21.55 29.14
C ALA A 79 -12.83 -21.21 30.62
N ARG A 80 -13.14 -19.94 30.91
CA ARG A 80 -13.39 -19.39 32.26
C ARG A 80 -12.19 -19.48 33.23
N THR A 81 -10.98 -19.67 32.69
CA THR A 81 -9.74 -19.57 33.48
C THR A 81 -9.04 -18.24 33.22
N SER A 82 -8.03 -17.91 34.02
CA SER A 82 -7.25 -16.67 33.85
C SER A 82 -6.63 -16.51 32.45
N VAL A 83 -6.37 -17.63 31.74
CA VAL A 83 -5.85 -17.61 30.36
C VAL A 83 -6.86 -17.00 29.39
N ASP A 84 -8.13 -17.42 29.50
CA ASP A 84 -9.25 -16.91 28.68
C ASP A 84 -9.49 -15.42 28.92
N TYR A 85 -9.58 -14.99 30.19
CA TYR A 85 -9.74 -13.58 30.54
C TYR A 85 -8.55 -12.71 30.05
N SER A 86 -7.32 -13.21 30.17
CA SER A 86 -6.14 -12.47 29.70
C SER A 86 -6.11 -12.31 28.17
N ALA A 87 -6.51 -13.35 27.43
CA ALA A 87 -6.60 -13.30 25.97
C ALA A 87 -7.67 -12.31 25.50
N LEU A 88 -8.82 -12.27 26.18
CA LEU A 88 -9.90 -11.32 25.89
C LEU A 88 -9.47 -9.87 26.14
N VAL A 89 -8.86 -9.58 27.30
CA VAL A 89 -8.36 -8.23 27.60
C VAL A 89 -7.28 -7.80 26.62
N PHE A 90 -6.35 -8.70 26.30
CA PHE A 90 -5.31 -8.43 25.30
C PHE A 90 -5.93 -8.10 23.94
N SER A 91 -6.91 -8.88 23.48
CA SER A 91 -7.59 -8.64 22.20
C SER A 91 -8.33 -7.30 22.14
N LEU A 92 -8.88 -6.82 23.25
CA LEU A 92 -9.59 -5.54 23.31
C LEU A 92 -8.64 -4.34 23.28
N ILE A 93 -7.43 -4.48 23.83
CA ILE A 93 -6.41 -3.42 23.86
C ILE A 93 -5.61 -3.40 22.55
N ALA A 94 -5.41 -4.55 21.93
CA ALA A 94 -4.55 -4.71 20.76
C ALA A 94 -5.19 -4.27 19.43
N TRP A 95 -6.41 -3.72 19.43
CA TRP A 95 -7.08 -3.22 18.22
C TRP A 95 -6.70 -1.77 17.90
#